data_AF-A0A8T2NIG9-F1
#
_entry.id   AF-A0A8T2NIG9-F1
#
_cell.length_a   1.000
_cell.length_b   1.000
_cell.length_c   1.000
_cell.angle_alpha   90.00
_cell.angle_beta   90.00
_cell.angle_gamma   90.00
#
_symmetry.space_group_name_H-M   'P 1'
#
loop_
_entity.id
_entity.type
_entity.pdbx_description
1 polymer ?
#
loop_
_entity_poly.entity_id
_entity_poly.type
_entity_poly.pdbx_seq_one_letter_code
_entity_poly.pdbx_strand_id
1 'polypeptide(L)'
;MAIYAPFFYGPNQKVPVHVFLDLSTLQCKHLSQPAELLTLDLMNSSENSIHQQVEVKVNSSGRLTAIPFWYQVHLDEAISVSTFTQDSHWKQAAVVLQHPLEVTTGETVQLGVHLHKSSISITACTKREEPGMMDGTSSTQSLA
;
A
#
# COMPACT_ATOMS: atom_id res chain seq x y z
N MET A 1 -25.07 7.30 5.19
CA MET A 1 -24.33 8.09 4.19
C MET A 1 -24.63 7.51 2.82
N ALA A 2 -25.24 8.29 1.91
CA ALA A 2 -25.42 7.88 0.52
C ALA A 2 -24.24 8.43 -0.29
N ILE A 3 -23.45 7.55 -0.90
CA ILE A 3 -22.37 7.93 -1.82
C ILE A 3 -22.96 7.86 -3.23
N TYR A 4 -23.18 9.02 -3.85
CA TYR A 4 -23.53 9.12 -5.26
C TYR A 4 -22.25 9.46 -6.03
N ALA A 5 -21.77 8.54 -6.86
CA ALA A 5 -20.65 8.78 -7.79
C ALA A 5 -21.23 8.89 -9.22
N PRO A 6 -21.12 10.04 -9.90
CA PRO A 6 -21.50 10.10 -11.31
C PRO A 6 -20.52 9.26 -12.13
N PHE A 7 -21.06 8.42 -13.02
CA PHE A 7 -20.26 7.73 -14.02
C PHE A 7 -19.86 8.72 -15.12
N PHE A 8 -18.57 8.88 -15.36
CA PHE A 8 -18.05 9.49 -16.59
C PHE A 8 -17.70 8.36 -17.56
N TYR A 9 -18.18 8.44 -18.81
CA TYR A 9 -17.83 7.50 -19.88
C TYR A 9 -16.88 8.20 -20.85
N GLY A 10 -15.65 7.70 -20.93
CA GLY A 10 -14.65 8.06 -21.94
C GLY A 10 -13.82 6.81 -22.27
N PRO A 11 -13.38 6.61 -23.54
CA PRO A 11 -12.92 5.32 -24.04
C PRO A 11 -11.59 4.77 -23.46
N ASN A 12 -11.03 5.35 -22.40
CA ASN A 12 -9.76 4.93 -21.79
C ASN A 12 -9.66 5.13 -20.26
N GLN A 13 -10.77 5.29 -19.54
CA GLN A 13 -10.72 5.46 -18.08
C GLN A 13 -10.76 4.11 -17.36
N LYS A 14 -9.61 3.65 -16.86
CA LYS A 14 -9.55 2.60 -15.82
C LYS A 14 -9.88 3.22 -14.47
N VAL A 15 -10.80 2.61 -13.73
CA VAL A 15 -11.20 3.06 -12.39
C VAL A 15 -9.97 2.96 -11.45
N PRO A 16 -9.44 4.06 -10.90
CA PRO A 16 -8.20 4.05 -10.13
C PRO A 16 -8.40 3.50 -8.71
N VAL A 17 -9.62 3.57 -8.18
CA VAL A 17 -9.99 3.09 -6.85
C VAL A 17 -11.31 2.35 -6.93
N HIS A 18 -11.30 1.06 -6.57
CA HIS A 18 -12.54 0.31 -6.39
C HIS A 18 -13.00 0.48 -4.95
N VAL A 19 -14.17 1.08 -4.79
CA VAL A 19 -14.89 1.23 -3.52
C VAL A 19 -16.01 0.20 -3.43
N PHE A 20 -16.49 -0.09 -2.21
CA PHE A 20 -17.51 -1.11 -1.94
C PHE A 20 -17.07 -2.56 -2.17
N LEU A 21 -15.80 -2.87 -1.87
CA LEU A 21 -15.31 -4.24 -1.93
C LEU A 21 -15.68 -5.02 -0.67
N ASP A 22 -15.99 -6.29 -0.86
CA ASP A 22 -15.99 -7.29 0.19
C ASP A 22 -14.74 -8.15 0.01
N LEU A 23 -13.66 -7.77 0.71
CA LEU A 23 -12.37 -8.46 0.55
C LEU A 23 -12.44 -9.93 0.95
N SER A 24 -13.39 -10.33 1.79
CA SER A 24 -13.54 -11.72 2.24
C SER A 24 -14.02 -12.65 1.12
N THR A 25 -14.67 -12.10 0.09
CA THR A 25 -15.23 -12.86 -1.05
C THR A 25 -14.47 -12.62 -2.36
N LEU A 26 -13.51 -11.69 -2.36
CA LEU A 26 -12.75 -11.35 -3.55
C LEU A 26 -11.79 -12.50 -3.90
N GLN A 27 -11.86 -13.01 -5.12
CA GLN A 27 -10.89 -13.97 -5.62
C GLN A 27 -9.56 -13.26 -5.88
N CYS A 28 -8.72 -13.14 -4.86
CA CYS A 28 -7.39 -12.58 -4.96
C CYS A 28 -6.35 -13.46 -4.27
N LYS A 29 -5.11 -13.38 -4.75
CA LYS A 29 -3.96 -14.00 -4.09
C LYS A 29 -3.23 -12.93 -3.29
N HIS A 30 -3.09 -13.15 -1.99
CA HIS A 30 -2.28 -12.29 -1.14
C HIS A 30 -0.79 -12.48 -1.47
N LEU A 31 -0.11 -11.37 -1.82
CA LEU A 31 1.32 -11.38 -2.13
C LEU A 31 2.18 -10.97 -0.92
N SER A 32 1.58 -10.37 0.10
CA SER A 32 2.21 -9.95 1.35
C SER A 32 1.28 -10.14 2.56
N GLN A 33 1.84 -10.02 3.76
CA GLN A 33 1.07 -9.72 4.97
C GLN A 33 0.58 -8.25 4.96
N PRO A 34 -0.46 -7.91 5.76
CA PRO A 34 -0.87 -6.52 5.97
C PRO A 34 0.27 -5.68 6.55
N ALA A 35 0.32 -4.40 6.15
CA ALA A 35 1.26 -3.41 6.67
C ALA A 35 0.51 -2.12 7.01
N GLU A 36 0.95 -1.42 8.05
CA GLU A 36 0.41 -0.10 8.38
C GLU A 36 0.84 0.91 7.32
N LEU A 37 -0.15 1.49 6.63
CA LEU A 37 0.11 2.45 5.54
C LEU A 37 0.24 3.89 6.03
N LEU A 38 -0.55 4.25 7.04
CA LEU A 38 -0.68 5.60 7.58
C LEU A 38 -1.38 5.53 8.94
N THR A 39 -0.97 6.41 9.86
CA THR A 39 -1.67 6.65 11.13
C THR A 39 -2.14 8.11 11.19
N LEU A 40 -3.41 8.31 11.58
CA LEU A 40 -4.02 9.63 11.72
C LEU A 40 -4.40 9.88 13.16
N ASP A 41 -3.73 10.84 13.79
CA ASP A 41 -4.11 11.33 15.11
C ASP A 41 -5.22 12.39 14.94
N LEU A 42 -6.46 11.99 15.22
CA LEU A 42 -7.63 12.86 15.16
C LEU A 42 -7.67 13.88 16.31
N MET A 43 -6.89 13.68 17.39
CA MET A 43 -6.83 14.59 18.53
C MET A 43 -5.79 15.70 18.32
N ASN A 44 -4.78 15.46 17.48
CA ASN A 44 -3.69 16.39 17.19
C ASN A 44 -3.53 16.68 15.69
N SER A 45 -4.64 16.79 14.94
CA SER A 45 -4.59 16.99 13.49
C SER A 45 -4.25 18.45 13.11
N SER A 46 -2.96 18.80 13.11
CA SER A 46 -2.46 20.08 12.56
C SER A 46 -2.09 19.99 11.08
N GLU A 47 -1.86 18.78 10.56
CA GLU A 47 -1.38 18.55 9.20
C GLU A 47 -2.51 18.13 8.25
N ASN A 48 -2.75 18.96 7.22
CA ASN A 48 -3.71 18.67 6.15
C ASN A 48 -3.13 17.79 5.03
N SER A 49 -1.85 17.41 5.14
CA SER A 49 -1.15 16.61 4.16
C SER A 49 -0.10 15.74 4.84
N ILE A 50 -0.14 14.44 4.61
CA ILE A 50 0.85 13.48 5.13
C ILE A 50 1.42 12.71 3.95
N HIS A 51 2.74 12.52 3.95
CA HIS A 51 3.44 11.69 2.98
C HIS A 51 4.31 10.67 3.70
N GLN A 52 4.14 9.39 3.36
CA GLN A 52 4.86 8.30 3.97
C GLN A 52 5.33 7.31 2.90
N GLN A 53 6.52 6.74 3.12
CA GLN A 53 7.03 5.61 2.36
C GLN A 53 6.96 4.37 3.22
N VAL A 54 6.32 3.32 2.73
CA VAL A 54 6.12 2.05 3.45
C VAL A 54 6.76 0.92 2.65
N GLU A 55 7.62 0.15 3.30
CA GLU A 55 8.28 -1.00 2.69
C GLU A 55 7.53 -2.28 3.03
N VAL A 56 7.07 -2.98 2.00
CA VAL A 56 6.29 -4.20 2.14
C VAL A 56 7.05 -5.36 1.52
N LYS A 57 7.33 -6.38 2.34
CA LYS A 57 8.01 -7.59 1.89
C LYS A 57 7.05 -8.50 1.11
N VAL A 58 7.51 -8.99 -0.03
CA VAL A 58 6.77 -9.94 -0.86
C VAL A 58 6.94 -11.35 -0.28
N ASN A 59 5.84 -11.94 0.18
CA ASN A 59 5.80 -13.30 0.70
C ASN A 59 5.50 -14.33 -0.40
N SER A 60 4.79 -13.95 -1.47
CA SER A 60 4.47 -14.83 -2.59
C SER A 60 4.69 -14.14 -3.93
N SER A 61 5.47 -14.76 -4.82
CA SER A 61 5.65 -14.27 -6.19
C SER A 61 4.32 -14.19 -6.94
N GLY A 62 4.22 -13.22 -7.84
CA GLY A 62 3.06 -13.02 -8.70
C GLY A 62 2.98 -11.60 -9.21
N ARG A 63 1.77 -11.22 -9.63
CA ARG A 63 1.50 -9.94 -10.26
C ARG A 63 0.68 -9.05 -9.32
N LEU A 64 1.30 -7.99 -8.81
CA LEU A 64 0.64 -7.01 -7.96
C LEU A 64 -0.24 -6.10 -8.82
N THR A 65 -1.55 -6.27 -8.70
CA THR A 65 -2.56 -5.52 -9.48
C THR A 65 -3.34 -4.50 -8.66
N ALA A 66 -3.43 -4.70 -7.34
CA ALA A 66 -4.18 -3.82 -6.45
C ALA A 66 -3.63 -3.87 -5.03
N ILE A 67 -3.90 -2.80 -4.28
CA ILE A 67 -3.56 -2.64 -2.87
C ILE A 67 -4.88 -2.44 -2.11
N PRO A 68 -5.48 -3.52 -1.57
CA PRO A 68 -6.63 -3.39 -0.69
C PRO A 68 -6.21 -2.74 0.63
N PHE A 69 -7.08 -1.90 1.17
CA PHE A 69 -6.86 -1.25 2.46
C PHE A 69 -8.16 -1.12 3.25
N TRP A 70 -8.00 -1.06 4.56
CA TRP A 70 -9.06 -0.91 5.55
C TRP A 70 -8.52 -0.09 6.72
N TYR A 71 -9.36 0.19 7.71
CA TYR A 71 -9.02 1.03 8.84
C TYR A 71 -9.13 0.26 10.15
N GLN A 72 -8.23 0.61 11.07
CA GLN A 72 -8.40 0.35 12.49
C GLN A 72 -8.67 1.71 13.15
N VAL A 73 -9.82 1.85 13.79
CA VAL A 73 -10.21 3.08 14.50
C VAL A 73 -10.08 2.83 15.99
N HIS A 74 -9.13 3.50 16.63
CA HIS A 74 -8.93 3.44 18.07
C HIS A 74 -9.86 4.46 18.75
N LEU A 75 -10.75 3.99 19.62
CA LEU A 75 -11.67 4.85 20.38
C LEU A 75 -11.03 5.27 21.71
N ASP A 76 -10.24 4.38 22.28
CA ASP A 76 -9.33 4.60 23.40
C ASP A 76 -8.17 3.59 23.32
N GLU A 77 -7.35 3.49 24.38
CA GLU A 77 -6.19 2.60 24.44
C GLU A 77 -6.55 1.10 24.39
N ALA A 78 -7.75 0.72 24.83
CA ALA A 78 -8.19 -0.67 24.94
C ALA A 78 -9.23 -1.06 23.86
N ILE A 79 -9.97 -0.09 23.32
CA ILE A 79 -11.10 -0.30 22.45
C ILE A 79 -10.75 0.17 21.04
N SER A 80 -10.89 -0.74 20.09
CA SER A 80 -10.66 -0.44 18.68
C SER A 80 -11.65 -1.17 17.80
N VAL A 81 -12.05 -0.50 16.71
CA VAL A 81 -12.98 -1.04 15.73
C VAL A 81 -12.24 -1.23 14.41
N SER A 82 -12.30 -2.44 13.88
CA SER A 82 -11.76 -2.73 12.55
C SER A 82 -12.85 -2.64 11.49
N THR A 83 -12.55 -2.06 10.34
CA THR A 83 -13.45 -2.12 9.17
C THR A 83 -13.22 -3.38 8.32
N PHE A 84 -12.42 -4.33 8.82
CA PHE A 84 -12.16 -5.62 8.19
C PHE A 84 -12.49 -6.77 9.16
N THR A 85 -13.74 -6.83 9.58
CA THR A 85 -14.31 -7.95 10.35
C THR A 85 -15.56 -8.46 9.67
N GLN A 86 -15.95 -9.70 9.97
CA GLN A 86 -17.12 -10.35 9.36
C GLN A 86 -18.44 -9.61 9.66
N ASP A 87 -18.52 -8.98 10.82
CA ASP A 87 -19.66 -8.20 11.29
C ASP A 87 -19.57 -6.71 10.90
N SER A 88 -18.53 -6.29 10.18
CA SER A 88 -18.37 -4.91 9.79
C SER A 88 -19.42 -4.48 8.77
N HIS A 89 -20.11 -3.38 9.05
CA HIS A 89 -21.02 -2.73 8.10
C HIS A 89 -20.29 -1.85 7.07
N TRP A 90 -18.96 -1.69 7.21
CA TRP A 90 -18.14 -0.91 6.28
C TRP A 90 -17.61 -1.82 5.19
N LYS A 91 -17.77 -1.39 3.93
CA LYS A 91 -17.08 -2.02 2.81
C LYS A 91 -15.67 -1.45 2.68
N GLN A 92 -14.75 -2.28 2.20
CA GLN A 92 -13.35 -1.90 2.03
C GLN A 92 -13.11 -1.25 0.66
N ALA A 93 -11.89 -0.77 0.45
CA ALA A 93 -11.45 -0.19 -0.79
C ALA A 93 -10.14 -0.82 -1.26
N ALA A 94 -9.85 -0.69 -2.54
CA ALA A 94 -8.55 -1.05 -3.10
C ALA A 94 -8.10 0.00 -4.12
N VAL A 95 -6.83 0.38 -4.03
CA VAL A 95 -6.16 1.11 -5.13
C VAL A 95 -5.79 0.10 -6.20
N VAL A 96 -6.24 0.32 -7.43
CA VAL A 96 -5.88 -0.54 -8.57
C VAL A 96 -4.72 0.09 -9.31
N LEU A 97 -3.64 -0.66 -9.47
CA LEU A 97 -2.45 -0.19 -10.17
C LEU A 97 -2.74 -0.12 -11.67
N GLN A 98 -2.59 1.08 -12.25
CA GLN A 98 -2.71 1.25 -13.70
C GLN A 98 -1.65 0.45 -14.46
N HIS A 99 -0.46 0.34 -13.85
CA HIS A 99 0.67 -0.46 -14.30
C HIS A 99 1.01 -1.49 -13.21
N PRO A 100 0.47 -2.71 -13.31
CA PRO A 100 0.76 -3.77 -12.35
C PRO A 100 2.24 -4.14 -12.33
N LEU A 101 2.73 -4.58 -11.17
CA LEU A 101 4.13 -4.94 -10.96
C LEU A 101 4.28 -6.46 -10.90
N GLU A 102 5.26 -7.02 -11.60
CA GLU A 102 5.70 -8.39 -11.35
C GLU A 102 6.62 -8.38 -10.14
N VAL A 103 6.36 -9.27 -9.19
CA VAL A 103 7.11 -9.34 -7.94
C VAL A 103 7.50 -10.78 -7.61
N THR A 104 8.66 -10.93 -6.98
CA THR A 104 9.23 -12.22 -6.55
C THR A 104 9.26 -12.30 -5.03
N THR A 105 8.98 -13.47 -4.47
CA THR A 105 9.16 -13.73 -3.03
C THR A 105 10.55 -13.31 -2.58
N GLY A 106 10.62 -12.50 -1.52
CA GLY A 106 11.86 -11.95 -0.99
C GLY A 106 12.13 -10.51 -1.40
N GLU A 107 11.53 -10.03 -2.50
CA GLU A 107 11.62 -8.62 -2.90
C GLU A 107 10.87 -7.70 -1.93
N THR A 108 11.21 -6.41 -2.00
CA THR A 108 10.53 -5.35 -1.27
C THR A 108 9.85 -4.40 -2.25
N VAL A 109 8.55 -4.21 -2.06
CA VAL A 109 7.77 -3.17 -2.74
C VAL A 109 7.76 -1.95 -1.83
N GLN A 110 8.12 -0.80 -2.39
CA GLN A 110 7.97 0.49 -1.74
C GLN A 110 6.62 1.11 -2.14
N LEU A 111 5.83 1.48 -1.14
CA LEU A 111 4.56 2.15 -1.29
C LEU A 111 4.69 3.62 -0.91
N GLY A 112 4.34 4.51 -1.83
CA GLY A 112 4.19 5.93 -1.55
C GLY A 112 2.75 6.23 -1.15
N VAL A 113 2.52 6.55 0.11
CA VAL A 113 1.20 6.87 0.65
C VAL A 113 1.12 8.38 0.86
N HIS A 114 0.15 9.01 0.23
CA HIS A 114 -0.09 10.44 0.37
C HIS A 114 -1.55 10.67 0.76
N LEU A 115 -1.75 11.28 1.92
CA LEU A 115 -3.03 11.83 2.33
C LEU A 115 -2.97 13.34 2.11
N HIS A 116 -3.95 13.89 1.41
CA HIS A 116 -4.16 15.33 1.36
C HIS A 116 -5.65 15.62 1.56
N LYS A 117 -5.97 16.33 2.64
CA LYS A 117 -7.33 16.51 3.16
C LYS A 117 -8.00 15.14 3.37
N SER A 118 -9.04 14.83 2.61
CA SER A 118 -9.77 13.55 2.69
C SER A 118 -9.44 12.60 1.55
N SER A 119 -8.40 12.90 0.75
CA SER A 119 -8.00 12.08 -0.40
C SER A 119 -6.73 11.31 -0.08
N ILE A 120 -6.81 9.98 -0.14
CA ILE A 120 -5.66 9.09 -0.07
C ILE A 120 -5.25 8.65 -1.48
N SER A 121 -3.96 8.71 -1.77
CA SER A 121 -3.36 8.14 -2.98
C SER A 121 -2.22 7.22 -2.59
N ILE A 122 -2.16 6.05 -3.24
CA ILE A 122 -1.12 5.06 -3.00
C ILE A 122 -0.45 4.76 -4.35
N THR A 123 0.87 4.86 -4.37
CA THR A 123 1.71 4.42 -5.49
C THR A 123 2.57 3.25 -5.06
N ALA A 124 3.05 2.46 -6.02
CA ALA A 124 3.91 1.31 -5.74
C ALA A 124 5.06 1.24 -6.74
N CYS A 125 6.25 0.90 -6.26
CA CYS A 125 7.40 0.55 -7.09
C CYS A 125 8.23 -0.55 -6.43
N THR A 126 8.90 -1.38 -7.24
CA THR A 126 9.88 -2.34 -6.73
C THR A 126 11.18 -1.61 -6.42
N LYS A 127 11.76 -1.84 -5.23
CA LYS A 127 13.13 -1.39 -4.99
C LYS A 127 14.10 -2.25 -5.79
N ARG A 128 14.93 -1.62 -6.63
CA ARG A 128 16.13 -2.29 -7.15
C ARG A 128 17.22 -2.16 -6.10
N GLU A 129 17.82 -3.26 -5.69
CA GLU A 129 19.13 -3.19 -5.06
C GLU A 129 20.10 -2.57 -6.08
N GLU A 130 20.75 -1.47 -5.72
CA GLU A 130 21.92 -1.05 -6.48
C GLU A 130 22.98 -2.15 -6.30
N PRO A 131 23.63 -2.63 -7.38
CA PRO A 131 24.68 -3.62 -7.26
C PRO A 131 25.81 -3.00 -6.42
N GLY A 132 25.98 -3.52 -5.21
CA GLY A 132 27.02 -3.09 -4.29
C GLY A 132 28.37 -3.10 -5.02
N MET A 133 29.06 -1.95 -5.00
CA MET A 133 30.46 -1.85 -5.37
C MET A 133 31.22 -2.95 -4.63
N MET A 134 31.69 -3.96 -5.37
CA MET A 134 32.67 -4.92 -4.87
C MET A 134 33.92 -4.15 -4.50
N ASP A 135 34.17 -4.04 -3.20
CA ASP A 135 35.38 -3.46 -2.65
C ASP A 135 36.56 -4.33 -3.14
N GLY A 136 37.37 -3.75 -4.02
CA GLY A 136 38.48 -4.45 -4.66
C GLY A 136 39.60 -4.70 -3.66
N THR A 137 39.65 -5.89 -3.09
CA THR A 137 40.90 -6.42 -2.56
C THR A 137 41.91 -6.55 -3.70
N SER A 138 43.00 -5.78 -3.66
CA SER A 138 44.23 -6.10 -4.36
C SER A 138 45.41 -5.94 -3.41
N SER A 139 46.15 -7.04 -3.35
CA SER A 139 47.24 -7.36 -2.46
C SER A 139 48.53 -6.59 -2.81
N THR A 140 49.34 -6.38 -1.76
CA THR A 140 50.82 -6.50 -1.74
C THR A 140 51.63 -5.75 -2.80
N GLN A 141 52.35 -4.71 -2.36
CA GLN A 141 53.71 -4.47 -2.86
C GLN A 141 54.70 -4.20 -1.71
N SER A 142 55.75 -5.00 -1.78
CA SER A 142 57.00 -5.00 -1.00
C SER A 142 57.79 -3.70 -1.21
N LEU A 143 58.31 -3.10 -0.13
CA LEU A 143 59.47 -2.21 -0.23
C LEU A 143 60.72 -2.96 0.26
N ALA A 144 61.70 -3.05 -0.64
CA ALA A 144 63.11 -3.20 -0.31
C ALA A 144 63.72 -1.82 -0.07
#